data_AF-A0A2E9T6R2-F1
#
_entry.id   AF-A0A2E9T6R2-F1
#
_cell.length_a   1.000
_cell.length_b   1.000
_cell.length_c   1.000
_cell.angle_alpha   90.00
_cell.angle_beta   90.00
_cell.angle_gamma   90.00
#
_symmetry.space_group_name_H-M   'P 1'
#
loop_
_entity.id
_entity.type
_entity.pdbx_description
1 polymer ?
#
loop_
_entity_poly.entity_id
_entity_poly.type
_entity_poly.pdbx_seq_one_letter_code
_entity_poly.pdbx_strand_id
1 'polypeptide(L)'
;MLGELITSKTRLRLLIKFFISQANRGYLNGLATEMGESTNSIRKELNHLQGAGYLEKVKVDNKVEYKANIKHPLFEVMQKVVFKHLGLEDVVETVLERMGDVDQIILVGDYAKGNDSGLIEVFLIGQGLNMEYIAQLEDKIEDLIGRKVSFYLASKFLADREHIVLFNSKDK
;
A
#
# COMPACT_ATOMS: atom_id res chain seq x y z
N MET A 1 -12.86 7.97 -5.99
CA MET A 1 -13.16 6.71 -5.27
C MET A 1 -13.12 6.86 -3.74
N LEU A 2 -12.04 6.56 -3.00
CA LEU A 2 -12.11 6.58 -1.51
C LEU A 2 -12.08 8.00 -0.91
N GLY A 3 -11.33 8.92 -1.52
CA GLY A 3 -11.25 10.31 -1.08
C GLY A 3 -12.54 11.14 -1.24
N GLU A 4 -13.50 10.65 -2.04
CA GLU A 4 -14.83 11.27 -2.14
C GLU A 4 -15.73 10.90 -0.96
N LEU A 5 -15.56 9.69 -0.41
CA LEU A 5 -16.28 9.22 0.78
C LEU A 5 -15.59 9.70 2.07
N ILE A 6 -14.25 9.74 2.07
CA ILE A 6 -13.44 10.13 3.23
C ILE A 6 -12.88 11.53 3.00
N THR A 7 -13.65 12.52 3.46
CA THR A 7 -13.33 13.95 3.26
C THR A 7 -12.09 14.42 4.04
N SER A 8 -11.76 13.74 5.16
CA SER A 8 -10.53 14.00 5.91
C SER A 8 -9.33 13.39 5.20
N LYS A 9 -8.51 14.24 4.56
CA LYS A 9 -7.24 13.83 3.92
C LYS A 9 -6.32 13.09 4.89
N THR A 10 -6.27 13.54 6.14
CA THR A 10 -5.51 12.92 7.22
C THR A 10 -5.98 11.49 7.48
N ARG A 11 -7.30 11.30 7.61
CA ARG A 11 -7.89 9.97 7.83
C ARG A 11 -7.61 9.05 6.66
N LEU A 12 -7.74 9.54 5.43
CA LEU A 12 -7.44 8.76 4.23
C LEU A 12 -5.98 8.28 4.24
N ARG A 13 -5.02 9.19 4.50
CA ARG A 13 -3.60 8.81 4.61
C ARG A 13 -3.32 7.83 5.75
N LEU A 14 -3.99 7.96 6.89
CA LEU A 14 -3.88 6.99 7.99
C LEU A 14 -4.43 5.61 7.60
N LEU A 15 -5.56 5.56 6.89
CA LEU A 15 -6.10 4.30 6.38
C LEU A 15 -5.13 3.65 5.39
N ILE A 16 -4.58 4.42 4.45
CA ILE A 16 -3.54 3.91 3.53
C ILE A 16 -2.35 3.37 4.33
N LYS A 17 -1.81 4.17 5.26
CA LYS A 17 -0.66 3.81 6.09
C LYS A 17 -0.82 2.47 6.81
N PHE A 18 -1.98 2.25 7.43
CA PHE A 18 -2.19 1.07 8.28
C PHE A 18 -2.75 -0.14 7.55
N PHE A 19 -3.54 0.04 6.49
CA PHE A 19 -4.23 -1.06 5.81
C PHE A 19 -3.51 -1.54 4.55
N ILE A 20 -2.45 -0.87 4.10
CA ILE A 20 -1.63 -1.39 3.01
C ILE A 20 -0.78 -2.60 3.42
N SER A 21 -0.29 -2.62 4.67
CA SER A 21 0.46 -3.72 5.24
C SER A 21 0.17 -3.87 6.73
N GLN A 22 -0.15 -5.09 7.15
CA GLN A 22 -0.34 -5.42 8.56
C GLN A 22 0.92 -5.22 9.42
N ALA A 23 2.10 -5.17 8.79
CA ALA A 23 3.36 -4.92 9.47
C ALA A 23 3.55 -3.44 9.83
N ASN A 24 2.79 -2.54 9.20
CA ASN A 24 2.97 -1.10 9.40
C ASN A 24 2.56 -0.68 10.81
N ARG A 25 3.43 0.13 11.39
CA ARG A 25 3.23 0.75 12.70
C ARG A 25 3.60 2.22 12.64
N GLY A 26 3.01 3.01 13.52
CA GLY A 26 3.29 4.44 13.58
C GLY A 26 3.20 4.97 14.99
N TYR A 27 4.25 5.65 15.44
CA TYR A 27 4.20 6.45 16.65
C TYR A 27 3.59 7.81 16.36
N LEU A 28 2.85 8.37 17.33
CA LEU A 28 2.05 9.58 17.14
C LEU A 28 2.83 10.74 16.48
N ASN A 29 4.04 11.03 16.98
CA ASN A 29 4.85 12.14 16.46
C ASN A 29 5.41 11.85 15.06
N GLY A 30 5.74 10.59 14.77
CA GLY A 30 6.26 10.18 13.47
C GLY A 30 5.19 10.30 12.39
N LEU A 31 3.97 9.85 12.70
CA LEU A 31 2.82 10.02 11.82
C LEU A 31 2.51 11.50 11.58
N ALA A 32 2.65 12.36 12.60
CA ALA A 32 2.47 13.80 12.43
C ALA A 32 3.50 14.42 11.48
N THR A 33 4.77 14.04 11.63
CA THR A 33 5.84 14.47 10.71
C THR A 33 5.63 13.94 9.29
N GLU A 34 5.36 12.63 9.14
CA GLU A 34 5.13 11.97 7.85
C GLU A 34 3.95 12.59 7.10
N MET A 35 2.90 12.98 7.82
CA MET A 35 1.69 13.54 7.22
C MET A 35 1.70 15.06 7.09
N GLY A 36 2.74 15.74 7.58
CA GLY A 36 2.83 17.20 7.56
C GLY A 36 1.72 17.89 8.36
N GLU A 37 1.26 17.27 9.46
CA GLU A 37 0.12 17.75 10.24
C GLU A 37 0.44 17.91 11.73
N SER A 38 -0.40 18.67 12.43
CA SER A 38 -0.25 18.84 13.87
C SER A 38 -0.45 17.51 14.61
N THR A 39 0.34 17.29 15.67
CA THR A 39 0.19 16.13 16.56
C THR A 39 -1.24 15.99 17.09
N ASN A 40 -1.94 17.10 17.32
CA ASN A 40 -3.32 17.08 17.82
C ASN A 40 -4.32 16.62 16.75
N SER A 41 -4.16 17.03 15.49
CA SER A 41 -5.01 16.57 14.38
C SER A 41 -4.88 15.06 14.19
N ILE A 42 -3.64 14.57 14.15
CA ILE A 42 -3.34 13.15 14.01
C ILE A 42 -3.86 12.35 15.20
N ARG A 43 -3.69 12.85 16.43
CA ARG A 43 -4.21 12.21 17.64
C ARG A 43 -5.73 12.03 17.58
N LYS A 44 -6.48 13.04 17.11
CA LYS A 44 -7.94 12.96 16.98
C LYS A 44 -8.35 11.84 16.03
N GLU A 45 -7.74 11.78 14.85
CA GLU A 45 -8.07 10.74 13.85
C GLU A 45 -7.65 9.34 14.30
N LEU A 46 -6.47 9.20 14.93
CA LEU A 46 -6.02 7.93 15.52
C LEU A 46 -6.96 7.45 16.63
N ASN A 47 -7.41 8.36 17.50
CA ASN A 47 -8.37 8.03 18.54
C ASN A 47 -9.73 7.63 17.96
N HIS A 48 -10.19 8.25 16.87
CA HIS A 48 -11.42 7.85 16.19
C HIS A 48 -11.30 6.43 15.61
N LEU A 49 -10.22 6.14 14.87
CA LEU A 49 -10.00 4.82 14.29
C LEU A 49 -9.81 3.74 15.37
N GLN A 50 -9.12 4.06 16.46
CA GLN A 50 -8.96 3.17 17.60
C GLN A 50 -10.28 2.93 18.35
N GLY A 51 -11.07 3.99 18.58
CA GLY A 51 -12.37 3.88 19.23
C GLY A 51 -13.38 3.06 18.43
N ALA A 52 -13.28 3.10 17.09
CA ALA A 52 -14.04 2.26 16.19
C ALA A 52 -13.47 0.83 16.01
N GLY A 53 -12.35 0.50 16.67
CA GLY A 53 -11.78 -0.85 16.65
C GLY A 53 -10.87 -1.17 15.46
N TYR A 54 -10.64 -0.21 14.54
CA TYR A 54 -9.78 -0.39 13.36
C TYR A 54 -8.28 -0.40 13.71
N LEU A 55 -7.88 0.32 14.76
CA LEU A 55 -6.50 0.38 15.23
C LEU A 55 -6.36 -0.13 16.66
N GLU A 56 -5.24 -0.79 16.93
CA GLU A 56 -4.78 -1.09 18.28
C GLU A 56 -3.77 -0.01 18.72
N LYS A 57 -3.89 0.43 19.97
CA LYS A 57 -2.93 1.35 20.60
C LYS A 57 -2.03 0.54 21.54
N VAL A 58 -0.74 0.51 21.25
CA VAL A 58 0.26 -0.22 22.02
C VAL A 58 1.20 0.79 22.68
N LYS A 59 1.44 0.63 23.97
CA LYS A 59 2.48 1.40 24.67
C LYS A 59 3.77 0.59 24.62
N VAL A 60 4.80 1.17 24.00
CA VAL A 60 6.15 0.62 23.91
C VAL A 60 7.08 1.63 24.58
N ASP A 61 7.60 1.29 25.76
CA ASP A 61 8.33 2.18 26.65
C ASP A 61 7.56 3.48 26.96
N ASN A 62 8.14 4.63 26.62
CA ASN A 62 7.56 5.96 26.75
C ASN A 62 6.87 6.44 25.47
N LYS A 63 6.72 5.57 24.45
CA LYS A 63 6.08 5.90 23.18
C LYS A 63 4.74 5.19 23.04
N VAL A 64 3.82 5.88 22.37
CA VAL A 64 2.53 5.31 21.95
C VAL A 64 2.64 4.98 20.47
N GLU A 65 2.46 3.71 20.16
CA GLU A 65 2.43 3.15 18.83
C GLU A 65 1.00 2.76 18.46
N TYR A 66 0.65 2.94 17.20
CA TYR A 66 -0.60 2.46 16.61
C TYR A 66 -0.28 1.45 15.51
N LYS A 67 -1.14 0.45 15.37
CA LYS A 67 -1.09 -0.55 14.30
C LYS A 67 -2.51 -0.97 13.92
N ALA A 68 -2.69 -1.51 12.72
CA ALA A 68 -3.98 -2.04 12.31
C ALA A 68 -4.42 -3.21 13.20
N ASN A 69 -5.71 -3.27 13.50
CA ASN A 69 -6.31 -4.42 14.18
C ASN A 69 -6.66 -5.49 13.14
N ILE A 70 -5.75 -6.44 12.91
CA ILE A 70 -5.96 -7.55 11.97
C ILE A 70 -7.11 -8.49 12.38
N LYS A 71 -7.55 -8.44 13.64
CA LYS A 71 -8.69 -9.23 14.14
C LYS A 71 -10.03 -8.53 13.93
N HIS A 72 -10.03 -7.30 13.42
CA HIS A 72 -11.27 -6.57 13.16
C HIS A 72 -12.02 -7.22 11.98
N PRO A 73 -13.35 -7.44 12.05
CA PRO A 73 -14.11 -8.12 11.00
C PRO A 73 -14.01 -7.46 9.61
N LEU A 74 -13.77 -6.15 9.58
CA LEU A 74 -13.62 -5.39 8.34
C LEU A 74 -12.16 -5.17 7.92
N PHE A 75 -11.18 -5.82 8.56
CA PHE A 75 -9.77 -5.59 8.24
C PHE A 75 -9.45 -5.90 6.77
N GLU A 76 -9.77 -7.11 6.30
CA GLU A 76 -9.51 -7.53 4.92
C GLU A 76 -10.28 -6.68 3.91
N VAL A 77 -11.53 -6.31 4.23
CA VAL A 77 -12.34 -5.42 3.39
C VAL A 77 -11.66 -4.07 3.24
N MET A 78 -11.18 -3.50 4.36
CA MET A 78 -10.49 -2.21 4.32
C MET A 78 -9.17 -2.27 3.56
N GLN A 79 -8.42 -3.36 3.70
CA GLN A 79 -7.20 -3.58 2.93
C GLN A 79 -7.49 -3.61 1.43
N LYS A 80 -8.50 -4.38 0.99
CA LYS A 80 -8.92 -4.41 -0.43
C LYS A 80 -9.37 -3.04 -0.93
N VAL A 81 -10.15 -2.31 -0.14
CA VAL A 81 -10.58 -0.95 -0.48
C VAL A 81 -9.38 -0.01 -0.64
N VAL A 82 -8.36 -0.12 0.21
CA VAL A 82 -7.11 0.64 0.06
C VAL A 82 -6.35 0.21 -1.18
N PHE A 83 -6.20 -1.08 -1.45
CA PHE A 83 -5.51 -1.58 -2.64
C PHE A 83 -6.18 -1.09 -3.92
N LYS A 84 -7.52 -1.18 -4.00
CA LYS A 84 -8.29 -0.66 -5.13
C LYS A 84 -8.18 0.86 -5.25
N HIS A 85 -8.22 1.59 -4.13
CA HIS A 85 -8.08 3.05 -4.16
C HIS A 85 -6.73 3.51 -4.72
N LEU A 86 -5.68 2.76 -4.42
CA LEU A 86 -4.32 3.03 -4.88
C LEU A 86 -4.06 2.51 -6.30
N GLY A 87 -4.99 1.73 -6.87
CA GLY A 87 -4.83 1.11 -8.20
C GLY A 87 -3.94 -0.14 -8.19
N LEU A 88 -3.61 -0.70 -7.02
CA LEU A 88 -2.73 -1.86 -6.90
C LEU A 88 -3.39 -3.15 -7.44
N GLU A 89 -4.71 -3.29 -7.28
CA GLU A 89 -5.45 -4.41 -7.89
C GLU A 89 -5.42 -4.29 -9.43
N ASP A 90 -5.65 -3.09 -9.97
CA ASP A 90 -5.62 -2.85 -11.41
C ASP A 90 -4.23 -3.12 -12.01
N VAL A 91 -3.16 -2.78 -11.28
CA VAL A 91 -1.77 -3.13 -11.66
C VAL A 91 -1.60 -4.65 -11.74
N VAL A 92 -2.01 -5.39 -10.71
CA VAL A 92 -1.89 -6.86 -10.67
C VAL A 92 -2.69 -7.50 -11.80
N GLU A 93 -3.96 -7.13 -11.97
CA GLU A 93 -4.83 -7.65 -13.03
C GLU A 93 -4.24 -7.40 -14.41
N THR A 94 -3.83 -6.16 -14.69
CA THR A 94 -3.30 -5.77 -16.00
C THR A 94 -1.97 -6.46 -16.33
N VAL A 95 -1.10 -6.67 -15.33
CA VAL A 95 0.14 -7.43 -15.48
C VAL A 95 -0.14 -8.90 -15.79
N LEU A 96 -1.03 -9.54 -15.02
CA LEU A 96 -1.35 -10.97 -15.21
C LEU A 96 -2.02 -11.24 -16.56
N GLU A 97 -2.91 -10.35 -17.02
CA GLU A 97 -3.56 -10.47 -18.33
C GLU A 97 -2.59 -10.35 -19.51
N ARG A 98 -1.56 -9.49 -19.38
CA ARG A 98 -0.69 -9.10 -20.50
C ARG A 98 0.67 -9.79 -20.53
N MET A 99 1.19 -10.18 -19.37
CA MET A 99 2.53 -10.76 -19.27
C MET A 99 2.54 -12.28 -19.08
N GLY A 100 1.43 -12.87 -18.63
CA GLY A 100 1.26 -14.33 -18.52
C GLY A 100 2.12 -14.97 -17.43
N ASP A 101 3.40 -15.24 -17.72
CA ASP A 101 4.32 -16.02 -16.88
C ASP A 101 5.06 -15.14 -15.84
N VAL A 102 4.28 -14.44 -15.02
CA VAL A 102 4.79 -13.73 -13.85
C VAL A 102 4.68 -14.64 -12.62
N ASP A 103 5.81 -14.93 -11.98
CA ASP A 103 5.88 -15.68 -10.73
C ASP A 103 5.44 -14.83 -9.54
N GLN A 104 5.95 -13.59 -9.44
CA GLN A 104 5.61 -12.68 -8.34
C GLN A 104 5.49 -11.24 -8.81
N ILE A 105 4.57 -10.50 -8.18
CA ILE A 105 4.44 -9.05 -8.31
C ILE A 105 4.70 -8.47 -6.94
N ILE A 106 5.75 -7.66 -6.83
CA ILE A 106 6.26 -7.17 -5.54
C ILE A 106 6.28 -5.65 -5.56
N LEU A 107 5.46 -5.03 -4.73
CA LEU A 107 5.44 -3.60 -4.49
C LEU A 107 6.62 -3.19 -3.62
N VAL A 108 7.31 -2.13 -4.01
CA VAL A 108 8.42 -1.53 -3.26
C VAL A 108 8.21 -0.01 -3.16
N GLY A 109 9.22 0.70 -2.64
CA GLY A 109 9.18 2.15 -2.59
C GLY A 109 8.21 2.70 -1.55
N ASP A 110 7.71 3.91 -1.78
CA ASP A 110 6.86 4.63 -0.82
C ASP A 110 5.55 3.91 -0.50
N TYR A 111 4.94 3.27 -1.51
CA TYR A 111 3.69 2.56 -1.34
C TYR A 111 3.85 1.32 -0.46
N ALA A 112 4.99 0.61 -0.54
CA ALA A 112 5.26 -0.49 0.40
C ALA A 112 5.29 -0.02 1.87
N LYS A 113 5.59 1.26 2.11
CA LYS A 113 5.62 1.91 3.43
C LYS A 113 4.29 2.57 3.81
N GLY A 114 3.31 2.54 2.91
CA GLY A 114 2.02 3.20 3.08
C GLY A 114 2.03 4.70 2.90
N ASN A 115 2.94 5.22 2.07
CA ASN A 115 2.94 6.61 1.65
C ASN A 115 2.45 6.71 0.19
N ASP A 116 1.34 7.44 -0.02
CA ASP A 116 0.80 7.71 -1.36
C ASP A 116 1.57 8.87 -2.00
N SER A 117 2.71 8.54 -2.63
CA SER A 117 3.62 9.50 -3.29
C SER A 117 3.25 9.80 -4.74
N GLY A 118 2.27 9.08 -5.31
CA GLY A 118 1.91 9.14 -6.73
C GLY A 118 2.81 8.33 -7.68
N LEU A 119 3.89 7.69 -7.20
CA LEU A 119 4.72 6.76 -7.96
C LEU A 119 4.65 5.35 -7.35
N ILE A 120 4.12 4.41 -8.12
CA ILE A 120 4.03 2.99 -7.75
C ILE A 120 5.22 2.26 -8.38
N GLU A 121 6.04 1.64 -7.54
CA GLU A 121 7.23 0.91 -7.95
C GLU A 121 7.02 -0.58 -7.75
N VAL A 122 7.15 -1.38 -8.81
CA VAL A 122 6.81 -2.81 -8.80
C VAL A 122 7.90 -3.65 -9.43
N PHE A 123 8.36 -4.67 -8.71
CA PHE A 123 9.17 -5.74 -9.29
C PHE A 123 8.28 -6.83 -9.86
N LEU A 124 8.54 -7.17 -11.12
CA LEU A 124 7.94 -8.30 -11.81
C LEU A 124 8.97 -9.42 -11.88
N ILE A 125 8.68 -10.51 -11.18
CA ILE A 125 9.53 -11.70 -11.13
C ILE A 125 8.95 -12.74 -12.05
N GLY A 126 9.73 -13.23 -13.00
CA GLY A 126 9.30 -14.23 -13.97
C GLY A 126 10.39 -14.53 -14.99
N GLN A 127 10.18 -15.58 -15.78
CA GLN A 127 11.10 -15.96 -16.86
C GLN A 127 10.60 -15.42 -18.19
N GLY A 128 11.51 -14.92 -19.03
CA GLY A 128 11.17 -14.50 -20.40
C GLY A 128 10.31 -13.23 -20.51
N LEU A 129 10.31 -12.38 -19.49
CA LEU A 129 9.54 -11.12 -19.51
C LEU A 129 10.08 -10.15 -20.58
N ASN A 130 9.17 -9.66 -21.44
CA ASN A 130 9.50 -8.79 -22.56
C ASN A 130 9.49 -7.30 -22.16
N MET A 131 10.65 -6.64 -22.22
CA MET A 131 10.82 -5.23 -21.88
C MET A 131 10.02 -4.25 -22.77
N GLU A 132 9.84 -4.53 -24.06
CA GLU A 132 9.10 -3.63 -24.96
C GLU A 132 7.60 -3.57 -24.61
N TYR A 133 7.06 -4.69 -24.11
CA TYR A 133 5.67 -4.77 -23.66
C TYR A 133 5.41 -4.00 -22.37
N ILE A 134 6.45 -3.78 -21.55
CA ILE A 134 6.35 -3.14 -20.24
C ILE A 134 6.18 -1.64 -20.38
N ALA A 135 6.93 -0.98 -21.26
CA ALA A 135 6.77 0.45 -21.47
C ALA A 135 5.33 0.80 -21.89
N GLN A 136 4.74 -0.01 -22.79
CA GLN A 136 3.33 0.13 -23.17
C GLN A 136 2.35 -0.18 -22.03
N LEU A 137 2.77 -1.03 -21.09
CA LEU A 137 1.98 -1.40 -19.92
C LEU A 137 1.96 -0.27 -18.90
N GLU A 138 3.10 0.39 -18.67
CA GLU A 138 3.23 1.57 -17.81
C GLU A 138 2.24 2.63 -18.26
N ASP A 139 2.35 3.11 -19.51
CA ASP A 139 1.46 4.14 -20.07
C ASP A 139 -0.02 3.80 -19.88
N LYS A 140 -0.40 2.55 -20.20
CA LYS A 140 -1.80 2.11 -20.08
C LYS A 140 -2.29 2.10 -18.64
N ILE A 141 -1.47 1.64 -17.71
CA ILE A 141 -1.85 1.59 -16.29
C ILE A 141 -1.89 3.01 -15.72
N GLU A 142 -0.92 3.87 -16.07
CA GLU A 142 -0.91 5.26 -15.64
C GLU A 142 -2.21 5.98 -16.01
N ASP A 143 -2.70 5.78 -17.24
CA ASP A 143 -3.99 6.30 -17.72
C ASP A 143 -5.19 5.74 -16.94
N LEU A 144 -5.13 4.47 -16.52
CA LEU A 144 -6.21 3.79 -15.81
C LEU A 144 -6.34 4.25 -14.35
N ILE A 145 -5.22 4.39 -13.64
CA ILE A 145 -5.22 4.63 -12.18
C ILE A 145 -4.86 6.06 -11.80
N GLY A 146 -4.41 6.88 -12.76
CA GLY A 146 -4.02 8.27 -12.54
C GLY A 146 -2.77 8.44 -11.67
N ARG A 147 -1.88 7.44 -11.64
CA ARG A 147 -0.63 7.41 -10.88
C ARG A 147 0.47 6.88 -11.75
N LYS A 148 1.69 7.35 -11.53
CA LYS A 148 2.85 6.83 -12.25
C LYS A 148 3.18 5.42 -11.82
N VAL A 149 3.60 4.59 -12.77
CA VAL A 149 4.00 3.20 -12.49
C VAL A 149 5.37 2.94 -13.10
N SER A 150 6.26 2.35 -12.31
CA SER A 150 7.57 1.91 -12.79
C SER A 150 7.76 0.43 -12.50
N PHE A 151 7.97 -0.35 -13.55
CA PHE A 151 8.22 -1.77 -13.45
C PHE A 151 9.72 -2.08 -13.51
N TYR A 152 10.15 -2.99 -12.63
CA TYR A 152 11.49 -3.53 -12.59
C TYR A 152 11.43 -5.02 -12.86
N LEU A 153 12.19 -5.49 -13.85
CA LEU A 153 12.29 -6.92 -14.13
C LEU A 153 13.41 -7.56 -13.32
N ALA A 154 13.12 -8.72 -12.74
CA ALA A 154 14.16 -9.59 -12.20
C ALA A 154 13.76 -11.06 -12.29
N SER A 155 14.74 -11.96 -12.35
CA SER A 155 14.48 -13.40 -12.22
C SER A 155 14.33 -13.84 -10.76
N LYS A 156 14.78 -13.00 -9.82
CA LYS A 156 14.70 -13.22 -8.37
C LYS A 156 14.66 -11.90 -7.64
N PHE A 157 13.83 -11.81 -6.61
CA PHE A 157 13.81 -10.68 -5.69
C PHE A 157 14.68 -10.95 -4.46
N LEU A 158 15.53 -9.99 -4.10
CA LEU A 158 16.28 -10.00 -2.85
C LEU A 158 15.56 -9.06 -1.88
N ALA A 159 15.14 -9.58 -0.73
CA ALA A 159 14.40 -8.84 0.29
C ALA A 159 15.29 -7.89 1.12
N ASP A 160 16.01 -6.99 0.46
CA ASP A 160 16.90 -6.01 1.10
C ASP A 160 16.19 -4.71 1.51
N ARG A 161 14.95 -4.53 1.04
CA ARG A 161 14.11 -3.36 1.25
C ARG A 161 12.70 -3.75 1.71
N GLU A 162 11.99 -2.80 2.32
CA GLU A 162 10.56 -2.96 2.61
C GLU A 162 9.79 -3.19 1.31
N HIS A 163 8.96 -4.23 1.31
CA HIS A 163 8.22 -4.69 0.14
C HIS A 163 6.92 -5.36 0.56
N ILE A 164 5.98 -5.43 -0.37
CA ILE A 164 4.71 -6.15 -0.22
C ILE A 164 4.55 -7.05 -1.44
N VAL A 165 4.37 -8.34 -1.22
CA VAL A 165 4.05 -9.28 -2.28
C VAL A 165 2.57 -9.10 -2.61
N LEU A 166 2.27 -8.51 -3.77
CA LEU A 166 0.91 -8.30 -4.26
C LEU A 166 0.34 -9.55 -4.92
N PHE A 167 1.21 -10.34 -5.55
CA PHE A 167 0.86 -11.60 -6.19
C PHE A 167 2.02 -12.59 -6.11
N ASN A 168 1.70 -13.87 -5.94
CA ASN A 168 2.64 -14.98 -5.96
C ASN A 168 1.96 -16.22 -6.55
N SER A 169 2.52 -16.76 -7.64
CA SER A 169 1.97 -17.91 -8.36
C SER A 169 1.90 -19.19 -7.52
N LYS A 170 2.73 -19.28 -6.46
CA LYS A 170 2.80 -20.44 -5.56
C LYS A 170 1.76 -20.46 -4.45
N ASP A 171 1.02 -19.37 -4.26
CA ASP A 171 -0.01 -19.26 -3.21
C ASP A 171 -1.40 -19.74 -3.70
N LYS A 172 -1.46 -20.29 -4.93
CA LYS A 172 -2.65 -20.94 -5.51
C LYS A 172 -2.77 -22.41 -5.13
#